data_AF-A0A972QBQ0-F1
#
_entry.id   AF-A0A972QBQ0-F1
#
_cell.length_a   1.000
_cell.length_b   1.000
_cell.length_c   1.000
_cell.angle_alpha   90.00
_cell.angle_beta   90.00
_cell.angle_gamma   90.00
#
_symmetry.space_group_name_H-M   'P 1'
#
loop_
_entity.id
_entity.type
_entity.pdbx_description
1 polymer ?
#
loop_
_entity_poly.entity_id
_entity_poly.type
_entity_poly.pdbx_seq_one_letter_code
_entity_poly.pdbx_strand_id
1 'polypeptide(L)' 'LTIRLDNDLDALLSKASKRSGRNRSEIAREALRRQLRLEQFEEIRKRIMPFAEAHGFLTDEDVFSQVS' A
#
# COMPACT_ATOMS: atom_id res chain seq x y z
N LEU A 1 -14.82 1.15 15.93
CA LEU A 1 -13.34 1.18 16.03
C LEU A 1 -12.91 2.64 16.10
N THR A 2 -12.22 3.02 17.16
CA THR A 2 -11.69 4.38 17.34
C THR A 2 -10.17 4.32 17.28
N ILE A 3 -9.58 5.07 16.35
CA ILE A 3 -8.11 5.10 16.13
C ILE A 3 -7.61 6.44 16.62
N ARG A 4 -6.57 6.45 17.45
CA ARG A 4 -5.89 7.68 17.85
C ARG A 4 -4.97 8.13 16.71
N LEU A 5 -5.07 9.40 16.35
CA LEU A 5 -4.18 10.05 15.39
C LEU A 5 -3.42 11.14 16.13
N ASP A 6 -2.16 11.33 15.79
CA ASP A 6 -1.44 12.55 16.18
C ASP A 6 -2.06 13.77 15.46
N ASN A 7 -1.72 14.96 15.96
CA ASN A 7 -2.30 16.22 15.49
C ASN A 7 -1.95 16.50 14.02
N ASP A 8 -0.77 16.08 13.57
CA ASP A 8 -0.29 16.35 12.21
C ASP A 8 -1.06 15.50 11.20
N LEU A 9 -1.26 14.22 11.50
CA LEU A 9 -2.04 13.30 10.67
C LEU A 9 -3.53 13.68 10.66
N ASP A 10 -4.07 14.15 11.78
CA ASP A 10 -5.44 14.69 11.84
C ASP A 10 -5.63 15.89 10.90
N ALA A 11 -4.67 16.82 10.92
CA ALA A 11 -4.66 18.00 10.07
C ALA A 11 -4.52 17.63 8.58
N LEU A 12 -3.64 16.69 8.24
CA LEU A 12 -3.46 16.18 6.88
C LEU A 12 -4.74 15.50 6.37
N LEU A 13 -5.36 14.63 7.17
CA LEU A 13 -6.60 13.94 6.82
C LEU A 13 -7.75 14.94 6.63
N SER A 14 -7.84 15.95 7.49
CA SER A 14 -8.81 17.03 7.37
C SER A 14 -8.62 17.85 6.09
N LYS A 15 -7.38 18.18 5.72
CA LYS A 15 -7.06 18.89 4.48
C LYS A 15 -7.39 18.05 3.24
N ALA A 16 -7.06 16.76 3.26
CA ALA A 16 -7.37 15.82 2.18
C ALA A 16 -8.89 15.65 1.98
N SER A 17 -9.63 15.55 3.09
CA SER A 17 -11.10 15.50 3.08
C SER A 17 -11.70 16.75 2.45
N LYS A 18 -11.28 17.94 2.88
CA LYS A 18 -11.75 19.22 2.31
C LYS A 18 -11.45 19.34 0.81
N ARG A 19 -10.25 18.92 0.38
CA ARG A 19 -9.84 19.04 -1.04
C ARG A 19 -10.60 18.08 -1.95
N SER A 20 -10.86 16.86 -1.48
CA SER A 20 -11.49 15.81 -2.28
C SER A 20 -13.02 15.80 -2.18
N GLY A 21 -13.61 16.50 -1.20
CA GLY A 21 -15.03 16.41 -0.88
C GLY A 21 -15.45 15.10 -0.21
N ARG A 22 -14.50 14.19 0.04
CA ARG A 22 -14.75 12.87 0.64
C ARG A 22 -14.68 12.95 2.15
N ASN A 23 -15.43 12.12 2.84
CA ASN A 23 -15.40 12.11 4.30
C ASN A 23 -14.08 11.53 4.83
N ARG A 24 -13.63 12.00 6.01
CA ARG A 24 -12.36 11.59 6.64
C ARG A 24 -12.26 10.07 6.82
N SER A 25 -13.35 9.43 7.25
CA SER A 25 -13.40 7.99 7.52
C SER A 25 -13.24 7.15 6.26
N GLU A 26 -13.75 7.60 5.13
CA GLU A 26 -13.64 6.94 3.84
C GLU A 26 -12.21 6.99 3.33
N ILE A 27 -11.58 8.16 3.36
CA ILE A 27 -10.15 8.33 3.01
C ILE A 27 -9.29 7.45 3.90
N ALA A 28 -9.52 7.46 5.22
CA ALA A 28 -8.77 6.64 6.15
C ALA A 28 -8.95 5.13 5.88
N ARG A 29 -10.18 4.67 5.64
CA ARG A 29 -10.45 3.26 5.31
C ARG A 29 -9.78 2.85 4.00
N GLU A 30 -9.79 3.70 2.98
CA GLU A 30 -9.13 3.40 1.72
C GLU A 30 -7.61 3.33 1.88
N ALA A 31 -7.02 4.30 2.58
CA ALA A 31 -5.59 4.31 2.88
C ALA A 31 -5.17 3.06 3.66
N LEU A 32 -5.93 2.68 4.70
CA LEU A 32 -5.67 1.46 5.46
C LEU A 32 -5.79 0.20 4.60
N ARG A 33 -6.81 0.08 3.75
CA ARG A 33 -6.93 -1.06 2.83
C ARG A 33 -5.75 -1.13 1.86
N ARG A 34 -5.33 0.01 1.30
CA ARG A 34 -4.17 0.07 0.40
C ARG A 34 -2.91 -0.36 1.13
N GLN A 35 -2.67 0.16 2.33
CA GLN A 35 -1.49 -0.18 3.12
C GLN A 35 -1.44 -1.67 3.45
N LEU A 36 -2.53 -2.24 3.94
CA LEU A 36 -2.61 -3.67 4.27
C LEU A 36 -2.42 -4.56 3.04
N ARG A 37 -2.89 -4.14 1.86
CA ARG A 37 -2.64 -4.87 0.60
C ARG A 37 -1.18 -4.81 0.18
N LEU A 38 -0.52 -3.67 0.35
CA LEU A 38 0.92 -3.55 0.08
C LEU A 38 1.73 -4.45 1.02
N GLU A 39 1.39 -4.47 2.30
CA GLU A 39 2.04 -5.35 3.27
C GLU A 39 1.87 -6.83 2.91
N GLN A 40 0.66 -7.25 2.55
CA GLN A 40 0.40 -8.62 2.08
C GLN A 40 1.17 -8.95 0.80
N PHE A 41 1.23 -8.02 -0.14
CA PHE A 41 1.97 -8.19 -1.38
C PHE A 41 3.48 -8.36 -1.12
N GLU A 42 4.05 -7.50 -0.28
CA GLU A 42 5.47 -7.59 0.11
C GLU A 42 5.79 -8.90 0.84
N GLU A 43 4.88 -9.38 1.69
CA GLU A 43 5.04 -10.68 2.35
C GLU A 43 5.09 -11.83 1.34
N ILE A 44 4.16 -11.84 0.38
CA ILE A 44 4.12 -12.85 -0.68
C ILE A 44 5.38 -12.76 -1.55
N ARG A 45 5.76 -11.55 -1.96
CA ARG A 45 6.98 -11.30 -2.75
C ARG A 45 8.21 -11.89 -2.07
N LYS A 46 8.42 -11.60 -0.78
CA LYS A 46 9.58 -12.12 -0.02
C LYS A 46 9.62 -13.65 0.00
N ARG A 47 8.46 -14.31 0.03
CA ARG A 47 8.37 -15.78 0.02
C ARG A 47 8.67 -16.37 -1.36
N ILE A 48 8.31 -15.66 -2.43
CA ILE A 48 8.48 -16.13 -3.81
C ILE A 48 9.88 -15.79 -4.36
N MET A 49 10.49 -14.68 -3.91
CA MET A 49 11.75 -14.17 -4.46
C MET A 49 12.87 -15.22 -4.56
N PRO A 50 13.12 -16.09 -3.55
CA PRO A 50 14.18 -17.10 -3.67
C PRO A 50 13.97 -18.09 -4.82
N PHE A 51 12.71 -18.40 -5.14
CA PHE A 51 12.37 -19.27 -6.28
C PHE A 51 12.51 -18.53 -7.60
N ALA A 52 12.15 -17.25 -7.63
CA ALA A 52 12.28 -16.39 -8.80
C ALA A 52 13.77 -16.17 -9.16
N GLU A 53 14.62 -15.92 -8.16
CA GLU A 53 16.07 -15.78 -8.32
C GLU A 53 16.71 -17.06 -8.90
N ALA A 54 16.29 -18.24 -8.43
CA ALA A 54 16.75 -19.52 -8.98
C ALA A 54 16.39 -19.71 -10.46
N HIS A 55 15.40 -18.98 -10.97
CA HIS A 55 14.98 -18.98 -12.37
C HIS A 55 15.47 -17.75 -13.15
N GLY A 56 16.35 -16.92 -12.55
CA GLY A 56 16.98 -15.78 -13.20
C GLY A 56 16.22 -14.45 -13.12
N PHE A 57 15.16 -14.35 -12.32
CA PHE A 57 14.46 -13.10 -12.05
C PHE A 57 15.00 -12.44 -10.77
N LEU A 58 15.66 -11.29 -10.91
CA LEU A 58 16.29 -10.59 -9.78
C LEU A 58 15.53 -9.31 -9.39
N THR A 59 14.77 -8.76 -10.34
CA THR A 59 14.02 -7.53 -10.17
C THR A 59 12.58 -7.71 -10.62
N ASP A 60 11.70 -6.82 -10.17
CA ASP A 60 10.33 -6.80 -10.68
C ASP A 60 10.27 -6.51 -12.18
N GLU A 61 11.22 -5.72 -12.69
CA GLU A 61 11.29 -5.37 -14.12
C GLU A 61 11.52 -6.61 -14.97
N ASP A 62 12.34 -7.56 -14.50
CA ASP A 62 12.56 -8.84 -15.17
C ASP A 62 11.25 -9.62 -15.32
N VAL A 63 10.40 -9.59 -14.28
CA VAL A 63 9.09 -10.23 -14.31
C VAL A 63 8.14 -9.50 -15.25
N PHE A 64 8.06 -8.15 -15.14
CA PHE A 64 7.19 -7.34 -15.97
C PHE A 64 7.48 -7.51 -17.45
N SER A 65 8.77 -7.50 -17.83
CA SER A 65 9.21 -7.66 -19.23
C SER A 65 8.81 -9.01 -19.86
N GLN A 66 8.52 -10.03 -19.04
CA GLN A 66 8.11 -11.35 -19.54
C GLN A 66 6.60 -11.57 -19.59
N VAL A 67 5.80 -10.80 -18.85
CA VAL A 67 4.35 -11.02 -18.74
C VAL A 67 3.48 -9.88 -19.30
N SER A 68 4.09 -8.75 -19.68
CA SER A 68 3.43 -7.57 -20.26
C SER A 68 3.84 -7.37 -21.71
#